data_AF-A0A2J6WZK5-F1
#
_entry.id   AF-A0A2J6WZK5-F1
#
_cell.length_a   1.000
_cell.length_b   1.000
_cell.length_c   1.000
_cell.angle_alpha   90.00
_cell.angle_beta   90.00
_cell.angle_gamma   90.00
#
_symmetry.space_group_name_H-M   'P 1'
#
loop_
_entity.id
_entity.type
_entity.pdbx_description
1 polymer ?
#
loop_
_entity_poly.entity_id
_entity_poly.type
_entity_poly.pdbx_seq_one_letter_code
_entity_poly.pdbx_strand_id
1 'polypeptide(L)'
;MTQPPNGFDPNDPIGTWRAWRDASLDAWAKSLTAMVNTETFSQAIGAQLDALLAVSGPIQQAVQQYMERYLAQAQMPSRNEVISLASRLTNIEFRLDDMQAQLDELTDMVRALAAAGPMTPTDVSMIGEKLTAIEEQLTAIAAARPTARNRKTTTEDKE
;
A
#
# COMPACT_ATOMS: atom_id res chain seq x y z
N MET A 1 -24.35 -33.45 -75.75
CA MET A 1 -24.73 -34.55 -74.85
C MET A 1 -25.00 -33.92 -73.49
N THR A 2 -26.28 -33.90 -73.11
CA THR A 2 -26.84 -33.20 -71.95
C THR A 2 -26.57 -34.02 -70.69
N GLN A 3 -25.80 -33.46 -69.77
CA GLN A 3 -25.58 -34.02 -68.44
C GLN A 3 -26.85 -33.75 -67.59
N PRO A 4 -27.45 -34.75 -66.92
CA PRO A 4 -28.64 -34.51 -66.13
C PRO A 4 -28.28 -33.81 -64.80
N PRO A 5 -29.12 -32.89 -64.33
CA PRO A 5 -29.00 -32.32 -62.99
C PRO A 5 -29.43 -33.39 -61.99
N ASN A 6 -28.63 -33.60 -60.95
CA ASN A 6 -28.80 -34.61 -59.88
C ASN A 6 -28.18 -35.99 -60.19
N GLY A 7 -26.85 -36.04 -60.11
CA GLY A 7 -26.17 -36.75 -59.03
C GLY A 7 -26.31 -38.27 -58.88
N PHE A 8 -26.99 -38.98 -59.78
CA PHE A 8 -26.99 -40.45 -59.77
C PHE A 8 -26.69 -40.98 -61.18
N ASP A 9 -25.43 -41.38 -61.38
CA ASP A 9 -24.98 -42.14 -62.55
C ASP A 9 -24.80 -43.62 -62.12
N PRO A 10 -25.67 -44.55 -62.56
CA PRO A 10 -25.58 -45.97 -62.23
C PRO A 10 -24.26 -46.64 -62.67
N ASN A 11 -23.48 -45.98 -63.54
CA ASN A 11 -22.20 -46.50 -64.05
C ASN A 11 -20.97 -45.86 -63.38
N ASP A 12 -21.12 -44.95 -62.40
CA ASP A 12 -20.01 -44.36 -61.63
C ASP A 12 -20.15 -44.59 -60.11
N PRO A 13 -19.75 -45.78 -59.60
CA PRO A 13 -19.83 -46.09 -58.17
C PRO A 13 -18.93 -45.20 -57.30
N ILE A 14 -17.86 -44.62 -57.86
CA ILE A 14 -16.98 -43.71 -57.12
C ILE A 14 -17.64 -42.34 -56.98
N GLY A 15 -18.37 -41.88 -57.99
CA GLY A 15 -19.22 -40.69 -57.92
C GLY A 15 -20.28 -40.77 -56.82
N THR A 16 -20.98 -41.91 -56.73
CA THR A 16 -21.97 -42.15 -55.65
C THR A 16 -21.32 -42.16 -54.26
N TRP A 17 -20.16 -42.80 -54.10
CA TRP A 17 -19.42 -42.78 -52.83
C TRP A 17 -18.95 -41.37 -52.44
N ARG A 18 -18.45 -40.59 -53.39
CA ARG A 18 -18.04 -39.20 -53.14
C ARG A 18 -19.22 -38.34 -52.70
N ALA A 19 -20.37 -38.46 -53.37
CA ALA A 19 -21.58 -37.73 -53.00
C ALA A 19 -22.07 -38.10 -51.59
N TRP A 20 -22.06 -39.39 -51.23
CA TRP A 20 -22.39 -39.85 -49.89
C TRP A 20 -21.43 -39.32 -48.83
N ARG A 21 -20.12 -39.37 -49.09
CA ARG A 21 -19.07 -38.80 -48.22
C ARG A 21 -19.29 -37.31 -48.04
N ASP A 22 -19.52 -36.57 -49.12
CA ASP A 22 -19.65 -35.11 -49.07
C ASP A 22 -20.92 -34.70 -48.32
N ALA A 23 -22.03 -35.42 -48.52
CA ALA A 23 -23.25 -35.24 -47.73
C ALA A 23 -23.06 -35.59 -46.25
N SER A 24 -22.27 -36.63 -45.96
CA SER A 24 -21.90 -36.99 -44.58
C SER A 24 -21.03 -35.89 -43.96
N LEU A 25 -19.96 -35.46 -44.62
CA LEU A 25 -19.10 -34.38 -44.11
C LEU A 25 -19.86 -33.06 -43.91
N ASP A 26 -20.80 -32.72 -44.81
CA ASP A 26 -21.65 -31.53 -44.66
C ASP A 26 -22.59 -31.65 -43.45
N ALA A 27 -23.19 -32.82 -43.21
CA ALA A 27 -24.01 -33.06 -42.03
C ALA A 27 -23.19 -32.98 -40.73
N TRP A 28 -21.98 -33.53 -40.73
CA TRP A 28 -21.07 -33.46 -39.59
C TRP A 28 -20.57 -32.03 -39.34
N ALA A 29 -20.22 -31.30 -40.40
CA ALA A 29 -19.82 -29.89 -40.31
C ALA A 29 -20.94 -29.02 -39.75
N LYS A 30 -22.18 -29.21 -40.21
CA LYS A 30 -23.37 -28.51 -39.67
C LYS A 30 -23.61 -28.85 -38.20
N SER A 31 -23.48 -30.13 -37.83
CA SER A 31 -23.63 -30.57 -36.44
C SER A 31 -22.56 -29.94 -35.52
N LEU A 32 -21.29 -29.94 -35.95
CA LEU A 32 -20.21 -29.29 -35.21
C LEU A 32 -20.40 -27.77 -35.12
N THR A 33 -20.84 -27.13 -36.20
CA THR A 33 -21.12 -25.69 -36.22
C THR A 33 -22.26 -25.34 -35.25
N ALA A 34 -23.32 -26.15 -35.22
CA ALA A 34 -24.41 -25.97 -34.26
C ALA A 34 -23.93 -26.17 -32.81
N MET A 35 -23.06 -27.15 -32.58
CA MET A 35 -22.45 -27.40 -31.26
C MET A 35 -21.58 -26.23 -30.80
N VAL A 36 -20.71 -25.71 -31.66
CA VAL A 36 -19.83 -24.56 -31.34
C VAL A 36 -20.63 -23.27 -31.11
N ASN A 37 -21.75 -23.11 -31.81
CA ASN A 37 -22.66 -21.97 -31.61
C ASN A 37 -23.55 -22.11 -30.36
N THR A 38 -23.46 -23.21 -29.60
CA THR A 38 -24.20 -23.31 -28.34
C THR A 38 -23.52 -22.51 -27.24
N GLU A 39 -24.34 -21.83 -26.44
CA GLU A 39 -23.91 -21.10 -25.26
C GLU A 39 -23.15 -22.02 -24.28
N THR A 40 -23.57 -23.28 -24.16
CA THR A 40 -22.94 -24.30 -23.31
C THR A 40 -21.52 -24.64 -23.73
N PHE A 41 -21.21 -24.65 -25.02
CA PHE A 41 -19.84 -24.88 -25.52
C PHE A 41 -18.94 -23.69 -25.21
N SER A 42 -19.43 -22.48 -25.45
CA SER A 42 -18.74 -21.23 -25.09
C SER A 42 -18.44 -21.16 -23.58
N GLN A 43 -19.41 -21.51 -22.74
CA GLN A 43 -19.23 -21.56 -21.28
C GLN A 43 -18.25 -22.65 -20.85
N ALA A 44 -18.31 -23.84 -21.45
CA ALA A 44 -17.39 -24.94 -21.13
C ALA A 44 -15.94 -24.60 -21.51
N ILE A 45 -15.71 -24.00 -22.68
CA ILE A 45 -14.38 -23.54 -23.09
C ILE A 45 -13.92 -22.38 -22.21
N GLY A 46 -14.80 -21.45 -21.85
CA GLY A 46 -14.50 -20.37 -20.91
C GLY A 46 -14.00 -20.91 -19.57
N ALA A 47 -14.74 -21.84 -18.98
CA ALA A 47 -14.35 -22.49 -17.72
C ALA A 47 -13.04 -23.28 -17.82
N GLN A 48 -12.76 -23.91 -18.97
CA GLN A 48 -11.50 -24.62 -19.21
C GLN A 48 -10.32 -23.65 -19.34
N LEU A 49 -10.50 -22.53 -20.04
CA LEU A 49 -9.49 -21.47 -20.15
C LEU A 49 -9.24 -20.81 -18.79
N ASP A 50 -10.29 -20.55 -18.01
CA ASP A 50 -10.18 -20.02 -16.65
C ASP A 50 -9.44 -21.00 -15.74
N ALA A 51 -9.70 -22.31 -15.84
CA ALA A 51 -8.97 -23.33 -15.09
C ALA A 51 -7.48 -23.36 -15.48
N LEU A 52 -7.16 -23.24 -16.77
CA LEU A 52 -5.79 -23.14 -17.26
C LEU A 52 -5.09 -21.88 -16.74
N LEU A 53 -5.77 -20.73 -16.78
CA LEU A 53 -5.25 -19.46 -16.28
C LEU A 53 -5.08 -19.48 -14.75
N ALA A 54 -6.04 -20.04 -14.02
CA ALA A 54 -5.98 -20.19 -12.56
C ALA A 54 -4.80 -21.06 -12.12
N VAL A 55 -4.41 -22.06 -12.92
CA VAL A 55 -3.25 -22.91 -12.66
C VAL A 55 -1.94 -22.24 -13.13
N SER A 56 -1.99 -21.35 -14.12
CA SER A 56 -0.81 -20.70 -14.69
C SER A 56 -0.05 -19.80 -13.68
N GLY A 57 -0.77 -19.06 -12.84
CA GLY A 57 -0.17 -18.20 -11.81
C GLY A 57 0.67 -18.99 -10.78
N PRO A 58 0.09 -20.02 -10.14
CA PRO A 58 0.83 -20.91 -9.24
C PRO A 58 2.01 -21.62 -9.91
N ILE A 59 1.89 -22.02 -11.18
CA ILE A 59 3.01 -22.62 -11.93
C ILE A 59 4.14 -21.61 -12.10
N GLN A 60 3.83 -20.37 -12.48
CA GLN A 60 4.85 -19.33 -12.60
C GLN A 60 5.56 -19.08 -11.27
N GLN A 61 4.83 -19.08 -10.14
CA GLN A 61 5.43 -18.96 -8.81
C GLN A 61 6.35 -20.14 -8.48
N ALA A 62 5.92 -21.38 -8.77
CA ALA A 62 6.76 -22.56 -8.55
C ALA A 62 8.05 -22.53 -9.38
N VAL A 63 7.97 -22.08 -10.64
CA VAL A 63 9.13 -21.90 -11.52
C VAL A 63 10.07 -20.82 -10.96
N GLN A 64 9.53 -19.70 -10.49
CA GLN A 64 10.33 -18.65 -9.86
C GLN A 64 11.07 -19.17 -8.62
N GLN A 65 10.39 -19.88 -7.73
CA GLN A 65 11.02 -20.48 -6.53
C GLN A 65 12.10 -21.50 -6.89
N TYR A 66 11.87 -22.32 -7.93
CA TYR A 66 12.89 -23.25 -8.40
C TYR A 66 14.12 -22.52 -8.93
N MET A 67 13.90 -21.45 -9.72
CA MET A 67 14.99 -20.62 -10.26
C MET A 67 15.77 -19.92 -9.14
N GLU A 68 15.10 -19.39 -8.13
CA GLU A 68 15.76 -18.80 -6.96
C GLU A 68 16.67 -19.79 -6.25
N ARG A 69 16.19 -21.02 -6.03
CA ARG A 69 17.01 -22.08 -5.41
C ARG A 69 18.20 -22.48 -6.28
N TYR A 70 18.02 -22.53 -7.59
CA TYR A 70 19.11 -22.80 -8.53
C TYR A 70 20.17 -21.68 -8.51
N LEU A 71 19.74 -20.42 -8.55
CA LEU A 71 20.64 -19.27 -8.46
C LEU A 71 21.39 -19.25 -7.13
N ALA A 72 20.70 -19.54 -6.02
CA ALA A 72 21.34 -19.65 -4.71
C ALA A 72 22.43 -20.74 -4.67
N GLN A 73 22.21 -21.88 -5.30
CA GLN A 73 23.23 -22.94 -5.44
C GLN A 73 24.42 -22.51 -6.28
N ALA A 74 24.20 -21.66 -7.30
CA ALA A 74 25.24 -21.06 -8.12
C ALA A 74 25.91 -19.83 -7.47
N GLN A 75 25.62 -19.54 -6.18
CA GLN A 75 26.04 -18.32 -5.49
C GLN A 75 25.67 -17.02 -6.23
N MET A 76 24.57 -17.05 -6.99
CA MET A 76 24.05 -15.89 -7.70
C MET A 76 22.85 -15.30 -6.94
N PRO A 77 22.77 -13.97 -6.77
CA PRO A 77 21.64 -13.35 -6.11
C PRO A 77 20.39 -13.43 -6.99
N SER A 78 19.26 -13.74 -6.35
CA SER A 78 17.96 -13.71 -7.01
C SER A 78 17.46 -12.28 -7.19
N ARG A 79 16.53 -12.09 -8.13
CA ARG A 79 15.86 -10.80 -8.35
C ARG A 79 15.19 -10.28 -7.08
N ASN A 80 14.55 -11.16 -6.30
CA ASN A 80 13.85 -10.77 -5.08
C ASN A 80 14.82 -10.32 -3.98
N GLU A 81 15.98 -10.96 -3.85
CA GLU A 81 17.03 -10.51 -2.93
C GLU A 81 17.59 -9.15 -3.32
N VAL A 82 17.84 -8.91 -4.62
CA VAL A 82 18.31 -7.60 -5.11
C VAL A 82 17.31 -6.49 -4.80
N ILE A 83 16.02 -6.73 -5.04
CA ILE A 83 14.95 -5.76 -4.71
C ILE A 83 14.88 -5.53 -3.20
N SER A 84 14.92 -6.59 -2.39
CA SER A 84 14.88 -6.46 -0.93
C SER A 84 16.08 -5.65 -0.40
N LEU A 85 17.26 -5.90 -0.95
CA LEU A 85 18.47 -5.15 -0.60
C LEU A 85 18.34 -3.68 -1.01
N ALA A 86 17.86 -3.39 -2.22
CA ALA A 86 17.63 -2.03 -2.69
C ALA A 86 16.65 -1.27 -1.77
N SER A 87 15.52 -1.88 -1.41
CA SER A 87 14.57 -1.26 -0.48
C SER A 87 15.16 -0.98 0.90
N ARG A 88 15.99 -1.90 1.42
CA ARG A 88 16.69 -1.70 2.69
C ARG A 88 17.71 -0.56 2.60
N LEU A 89 18.45 -0.46 1.50
CA LEU A 89 19.40 0.62 1.26
C LEU A 89 18.70 1.97 1.18
N THR A 90 17.59 2.07 0.44
CA THR A 90 16.77 3.29 0.41
C THR A 90 16.24 3.67 1.79
N ASN A 91 15.80 2.71 2.60
CA ASN A 91 15.38 3.00 3.96
C ASN A 91 16.54 3.48 4.86
N ILE A 92 17.75 2.95 4.65
CA ILE A 92 18.95 3.40 5.36
C ILE A 92 19.30 4.84 4.94
N GLU A 93 19.19 5.17 3.64
CA GLU A 93 19.40 6.52 3.10
C GLU A 93 18.48 7.53 3.79
N PHE A 94 17.17 7.27 3.84
CA PHE A 94 16.23 8.15 4.53
C PHE A 94 16.53 8.34 6.02
N ARG A 95 16.96 7.27 6.70
CA ARG A 95 17.34 7.37 8.12
C ARG A 95 18.65 8.14 8.29
N LEU A 96 19.56 8.06 7.33
CA LEU A 96 20.78 8.86 7.32
C LEU A 96 20.46 10.34 7.15
N ASP A 97 19.56 10.68 6.23
CA ASP A 97 19.12 12.05 6.00
C ASP A 97 18.45 12.66 7.25
N ASP A 98 17.58 11.89 7.92
CA ASP A 98 16.95 12.30 9.18
C ASP A 98 17.99 12.51 10.30
N MET A 99 18.96 11.60 10.42
CA MET A 99 20.07 11.77 11.36
C MET A 99 20.90 13.02 11.04
N GLN A 100 21.13 13.31 9.76
CA GLN A 100 21.86 14.50 9.36
C GLN A 100 21.11 15.78 9.75
N ALA A 101 19.80 15.83 9.53
CA ALA A 101 18.96 16.95 9.97
C ALA A 101 18.99 17.15 11.50
N GLN A 102 18.92 16.07 12.28
CA GLN A 102 18.99 16.14 13.75
C GLN A 102 20.37 16.62 14.25
N LEU A 103 21.45 16.24 13.55
CA LEU A 103 22.80 16.70 13.89
C LEU A 103 23.00 18.18 13.56
N ASP A 104 22.42 18.66 12.47
CA ASP A 104 22.43 20.07 12.11
C ASP A 104 21.65 20.90 13.14
N GLU A 105 20.46 20.44 13.55
CA GLU A 105 19.66 21.06 14.61
C GLU A 105 20.42 21.11 15.95
N LEU A 106 21.09 20.01 16.33
CA LEU A 106 21.91 19.98 17.54
C LEU A 106 23.09 20.96 17.46
N THR A 107 23.73 21.06 16.29
CA THR A 107 24.84 21.99 16.07
C THR A 107 24.38 23.44 16.21
N ASP A 108 23.19 23.76 15.68
CA ASP A 108 22.57 25.08 15.82
C ASP A 108 22.21 25.39 17.27
N MET A 109 21.65 24.43 18.01
CA MET A 109 21.37 24.59 19.44
C MET A 109 22.65 24.82 20.26
N VAL A 110 23.72 24.06 20.00
CA VAL A 110 25.01 24.23 20.67
C VAL A 110 25.61 25.60 20.35
N ARG A 111 25.50 26.06 19.10
CA ARG A 111 25.94 27.40 18.70
C ARG A 111 25.12 28.50 19.38
N ALA A 112 23.80 28.34 19.46
CA ALA A 112 22.93 29.27 20.16
C ALA A 112 23.27 29.34 21.65
N LEU A 113 23.54 28.20 22.29
CA LEU A 113 23.98 28.15 23.69
C LEU A 113 25.35 28.80 23.88
N ALA A 114 26.30 28.54 22.99
CA ALA A 114 27.60 29.19 23.03
C ALA A 114 27.51 30.71 22.82
N ALA A 115 26.61 31.17 21.94
CA ALA A 115 26.35 32.59 21.69
C ALA A 115 25.59 33.28 22.83
N ALA A 116 24.71 32.56 23.53
CA ALA A 116 24.04 33.05 24.73
C ALA A 116 25.02 33.34 25.88
N GLY A 117 26.22 32.75 25.83
CA GLY A 117 27.28 32.96 26.81
C GLY A 117 26.91 32.44 28.21
N PRO A 118 27.86 32.43 29.17
CA PRO A 118 27.50 32.22 30.57
C PRO A 118 26.60 33.36 31.02
N MET A 119 25.46 33.02 31.66
CA MET A 119 24.56 33.98 32.28
C MET A 119 25.39 35.00 33.07
N THR A 120 25.34 36.27 32.66
CA THR A 120 26.27 37.25 33.21
C THR A 120 25.96 37.45 34.69
N PRO A 121 26.94 37.80 35.55
CA PRO A 121 26.67 38.09 36.95
C PRO A 121 25.58 39.16 37.14
N THR A 122 25.43 40.05 36.15
CA THR A 122 24.38 41.06 36.07
C THR A 122 23.00 40.43 35.85
N ASP A 123 22.87 39.43 34.97
CA ASP A 123 21.61 38.71 34.76
C ASP A 123 21.17 37.94 36.01
N VAL A 124 22.12 37.31 36.71
CA VAL A 124 21.83 36.60 37.96
C VAL A 124 21.38 37.57 39.07
N SER A 125 22.01 38.74 39.16
CA SER A 125 21.62 39.80 40.09
C SER A 125 20.22 40.35 39.79
N MET A 126 19.91 40.59 38.51
CA MET A 126 18.59 41.07 38.07
C MET A 126 17.49 40.04 38.37
N ILE A 127 17.78 38.75 38.24
CA ILE A 127 16.84 37.67 38.61
C ILE A 127 16.62 37.66 40.12
N GLY A 128 17.68 37.80 40.92
CA GLY A 128 17.57 37.90 42.38
C GLY A 128 16.70 39.08 42.81
N GLU A 129 16.91 40.25 42.20
CA GLU A 129 16.14 41.46 42.51
C GLU A 129 14.66 41.31 42.15
N LYS A 130 14.36 40.71 40.99
CA LYS A 130 12.98 40.40 40.59
C LYS A 130 12.34 39.36 41.51
N LEU A 131 13.09 38.38 42.01
CA LEU A 131 12.58 37.36 42.92
C LEU A 131 12.19 38.01 44.27
N THR A 132 13.02 38.90 44.81
CA THR A 132 12.67 39.69 46.00
C THR A 132 11.43 40.56 45.79
N ALA A 133 11.29 41.19 44.64
CA ALA A 133 10.10 41.99 44.33
C ALA A 133 8.82 41.13 44.26
N ILE A 134 8.93 39.90 43.74
CA ILE A 134 7.81 38.94 43.71
C ILE A 134 7.46 38.46 45.11
N GLU A 135 8.45 38.17 45.97
CA GLU A 135 8.23 37.80 47.37
C GLU A 135 7.54 38.92 48.15
N GLU A 136 7.94 40.17 47.92
CA GLU A 136 7.32 41.34 48.54
C GLU A 136 5.86 41.52 48.07
N GLN A 137 5.60 41.34 46.77
CA GLN A 137 4.24 41.37 46.22
C GLN A 137 3.36 40.22 46.76
N LEU A 138 3.91 39.01 46.88
CA LEU A 138 3.21 37.86 47.47
C LEU A 138 2.88 38.11 48.95
N THR A 139 3.80 38.72 49.69
CA THR A 139 3.60 39.07 51.10
C THR A 139 2.55 40.17 51.25
N ALA A 140 2.56 41.18 50.37
CA ALA A 140 1.55 42.23 50.33
C ALA A 140 0.17 41.69 49.98
N ILE A 141 0.07 40.75 49.04
CA ILE A 141 -1.18 40.08 48.67
C ILE A 141 -1.69 39.19 49.82
N ALA A 142 -0.79 38.48 50.52
CA ALA A 142 -1.14 37.68 51.69
C ALA A 142 -1.63 38.55 52.86
N ALA A 143 -1.02 39.72 53.09
CA ALA A 143 -1.43 40.70 54.10
C ALA A 143 -2.75 41.41 53.72
N ALA A 144 -3.03 41.58 52.43
CA ALA A 144 -4.27 42.19 51.93
C ALA A 144 -5.46 41.21 51.88
N ARG A 145 -5.30 39.93 52.28
CA ARG A 145 -6.39 38.95 52.27
C ARG A 145 -7.39 39.26 53.39
N PRO A 146 -8.64 39.66 53.11
CA PRO A 146 -9.59 40.01 54.16
C PRO A 146 -10.11 38.73 54.84
N THR A 147 -9.85 38.59 56.15
CA THR A 147 -10.57 37.68 57.04
C THR A 147 -12.05 38.06 57.02
N ALA A 148 -12.83 37.31 56.25
CA ALA A 148 -14.26 37.51 56.16
C ALA A 148 -14.94 37.11 57.47
N ARG A 149 -15.77 38.05 57.95
CA ARG A 149 -17.12 37.82 58.49
C ARG A 149 -17.22 37.53 59.98
N ASN A 150 -17.52 38.59 60.75
CA ASN A 150 -18.53 38.45 61.79
C ASN A 150 -19.64 39.50 61.62
N ARG A 151 -20.84 38.98 61.44
CA ARG A 151 -22.11 39.67 61.19
C ARG A 151 -22.90 39.61 62.50
N LYS A 152 -23.38 40.76 62.99
CA LYS A 152 -24.64 40.93 63.76
C LYS A 152 -24.94 42.44 63.84
N THR A 153 -25.78 42.96 62.95
CA THR A 153 -27.25 43.14 63.12
C THR A 153 -27.60 44.08 64.27
N THR A 154 -27.93 45.33 63.88
CA THR A 154 -29.07 46.15 64.29
C THR A 154 -29.61 46.03 65.73
N THR A 155 -29.55 47.15 66.44
CA THR A 155 -30.55 47.66 67.41
C THR A 155 -30.51 49.18 67.19
N GLU A 156 -31.55 49.82 66.63
CA GLU A 156 -32.63 50.51 67.37
C GLU A 156 -32.06 51.25 68.61
N ASP A 157 -32.17 52.57 68.77
CA ASP A 157 -33.44 53.30 68.87
C ASP A 157 -33.23 54.85 68.84
N LYS A 158 -34.36 55.55 68.68
CA LYS A 158 -34.64 57.01 68.68
C LYS A 158 -33.87 57.94 69.64
N GLU A 159 -33.71 59.20 69.19
CA GLU A 159 -34.44 60.39 69.72
C GLU A 159 -34.52 61.52 68.67
#